data_AF-Q47X46-F1
#
_entry.id   AF-Q47X46-F1
#
_cell.length_a   1.000
_cell.length_b   1.000
_cell.length_c   1.000
_cell.angle_alpha   90.00
_cell.angle_beta   90.00
_cell.angle_gamma   90.00
#
_symmetry.space_group_name_H-M   'P 1'
#
loop_
_entity.id
_entity.type
_entity.pdbx_description
1 polymer ?
#
loop_
_entity_poly.entity_id
_entity_poly.type
_entity_poly.pdbx_seq_one_letter_code
_entity_poly.pdbx_strand_id
1 'polypeptide(L)'
;MKRSDFLKRASSSGAGIYNMLNIRIIFMPKSFFFTAHLFTKSISAFFYLTVLFSFTLSVRANSLHETELALLPEPVANNAVTQLSIENKDYLLSFSGLGKNKTYQDVHNKAFIYDVNLKKWQSIAPVPIEKPINGLTGRLASVATSINNKAYIFGGYTVAKDHSEVSVPDVYSYDVTNASYKKLASMPVPVDDSVALPYDNRYIYLVSGWHNDGNVNLVQLYDIKTDTWQQASPFPGKPVFGQAGGIVGNTLVICDGVRVDVHINKRRSYAAEASCYVGKIDQKDPSKIAWQLLPHPTGKSRYRMAAVGIDQYQKIIFIGGSDNPYNFNGIGYNGQASTPDNGVWIYDIKTQGWQVKTTPNATMDHRGLLLLDDQLITIGGMGENQQVLRTINQHGNINDYL
;
A
#
# COMPACT_ATOMS: atom_id res chain seq x y z
N MET A 1 -19.59 70.52 -26.40
CA MET A 1 -20.37 69.67 -27.33
C MET A 1 -21.12 68.65 -26.46
N LYS A 2 -22.19 69.10 -25.80
CA LYS A 2 -23.61 68.74 -26.07
C LYS A 2 -23.82 67.23 -26.11
N ARG A 3 -24.29 66.64 -25.01
CA ARG A 3 -25.69 66.60 -24.49
C ARG A 3 -26.37 65.35 -25.06
N SER A 4 -27.10 64.53 -24.30
CA SER A 4 -27.82 64.75 -23.02
C SER A 4 -28.11 63.36 -22.44
N ASP A 5 -27.79 63.08 -21.18
CA ASP A 5 -28.52 63.50 -19.98
C ASP A 5 -29.97 63.01 -19.95
N PHE A 6 -30.31 62.18 -18.94
CA PHE A 6 -31.01 62.65 -17.74
C PHE A 6 -30.92 61.51 -16.68
N LEU A 7 -30.19 61.68 -15.57
CA LEU A 7 -30.55 62.42 -14.34
C LEU A 7 -31.72 61.72 -13.59
N LYS A 8 -31.73 61.54 -12.27
CA LYS A 8 -31.18 62.34 -11.17
C LYS A 8 -31.33 61.47 -9.88
N ARG A 9 -30.30 61.40 -9.04
CA ARG A 9 -30.10 62.18 -7.78
C ARG A 9 -31.10 61.85 -6.66
N ALA A 10 -30.75 61.91 -5.38
CA ALA A 10 -29.49 62.10 -4.66
C ALA A 10 -29.82 62.09 -3.15
N SER A 11 -28.75 62.04 -2.36
CA SER A 11 -28.52 62.85 -1.14
C SER A 11 -29.40 62.57 0.08
N SER A 12 -28.90 62.54 1.31
CA SER A 12 -27.58 62.91 1.85
C SER A 12 -27.60 62.65 3.36
N SER A 13 -26.39 62.59 3.94
CA SER A 13 -25.99 63.19 5.24
C SER A 13 -26.76 62.76 6.50
N GLY A 14 -26.12 62.43 7.62
CA GLY A 14 -24.76 62.65 8.08
C GLY A 14 -24.70 62.34 9.58
N ALA A 15 -23.49 62.39 10.13
CA ALA A 15 -23.09 62.58 11.54
C ALA A 15 -24.13 62.24 12.64
N GLY A 16 -23.87 61.32 13.57
CA GLY A 16 -22.73 61.34 14.48
C GLY A 16 -23.11 62.03 15.79
N ILE A 17 -22.75 61.38 16.91
CA ILE A 17 -22.53 61.89 18.28
C ILE A 17 -23.54 61.48 19.38
N TYR A 18 -23.02 60.61 20.27
CA TYR A 18 -23.15 60.50 21.73
C TYR A 18 -24.52 60.65 22.43
N ASN A 19 -24.93 59.64 23.22
CA ASN A 19 -24.84 59.77 24.69
C ASN A 19 -25.12 58.49 25.49
N MET A 20 -24.27 58.31 26.51
CA MET A 20 -24.48 57.86 27.91
C MET A 20 -25.41 56.69 28.23
N LEU A 21 -24.86 55.60 28.78
CA LEU A 21 -24.60 55.33 30.22
C LEU A 21 -25.88 55.06 31.04
N ASN A 22 -25.98 53.84 31.56
CA ASN A 22 -26.43 53.61 32.93
C ASN A 22 -25.77 52.34 33.48
N ILE A 23 -24.57 52.53 34.03
CA ILE A 23 -23.93 51.63 34.98
C ILE A 23 -24.39 52.09 36.37
N ARG A 24 -25.05 51.21 37.13
CA ARG A 24 -25.23 51.38 38.58
C ARG A 24 -24.16 50.58 39.30
N ILE A 25 -23.12 51.27 39.74
CA ILE A 25 -22.25 50.84 40.84
C ILE A 25 -22.79 51.55 42.10
N ILE A 26 -23.20 50.77 43.09
CA ILE A 26 -23.43 51.28 44.45
C ILE A 26 -22.30 50.76 45.32
N PHE A 27 -21.58 51.70 45.91
CA PHE A 27 -20.49 51.56 46.85
C PHE A 27 -20.96 51.00 48.21
N MET A 28 -20.08 50.23 48.86
CA MET A 28 -20.12 49.88 50.29
C MET A 28 -20.19 51.12 51.19
N PRO A 29 -20.69 50.93 52.43
CA PRO A 29 -20.12 51.59 53.59
C PRO A 29 -19.54 50.59 54.61
N LYS A 30 -18.47 51.05 55.27
CA LYS A 30 -17.79 50.46 56.42
C LYS A 30 -18.54 50.77 57.72
N SER A 31 -18.53 49.83 58.67
CA SER A 31 -18.56 50.07 60.12
C SER A 31 -18.03 48.80 60.82
N PHE A 32 -16.83 48.81 61.41
CA PHE A 32 -16.56 48.99 62.86
C PHE A 32 -17.40 48.02 63.72
N PHE A 33 -16.84 47.05 64.46
CA PHE A 33 -16.20 47.25 65.77
C PHE A 33 -15.20 46.13 66.16
N PHE A 34 -14.05 46.57 66.69
CA PHE A 34 -13.27 46.08 67.84
C PHE A 34 -12.49 44.74 67.88
N THR A 35 -11.17 44.95 68.02
CA THR A 35 -10.08 44.24 68.75
C THR A 35 -10.53 43.46 70.00
N ALA A 36 -9.87 42.38 70.45
CA ALA A 36 -8.44 42.29 70.76
C ALA A 36 -7.88 40.86 70.90
N HIS A 37 -6.57 40.76 70.66
CA HIS A 37 -5.58 39.74 71.03
C HIS A 37 -5.83 38.89 72.29
N LEU A 38 -5.41 37.62 72.23
CA LEU A 38 -4.54 36.91 73.20
C LEU A 38 -4.13 35.54 72.58
N PHE A 39 -2.91 35.42 72.05
CA PHE A 39 -1.76 34.70 72.65
C PHE A 39 -1.87 33.15 72.72
N THR A 40 -1.02 32.49 71.91
CA THR A 40 -0.24 31.25 72.18
C THR A 40 -1.01 29.94 72.40
N LYS A 41 -0.56 28.73 72.05
CA LYS A 41 0.72 28.13 71.64
C LYS A 41 0.38 26.75 71.02
N SER A 42 1.24 26.27 70.14
CA SER A 42 1.23 24.93 69.54
C SER A 42 1.21 23.79 70.58
N ILE A 43 0.61 22.63 70.25
CA ILE A 43 1.14 21.25 70.43
C ILE A 43 0.09 20.19 70.01
N SER A 44 0.42 19.47 68.93
CA SER A 44 0.35 18.01 68.68
C SER A 44 -0.91 17.16 68.89
N ALA A 45 -1.23 16.45 67.80
CA ALA A 45 -1.68 15.05 67.70
C ALA A 45 -3.12 14.67 68.07
N PHE A 46 -3.91 14.19 67.09
CA PHE A 46 -4.27 12.77 66.95
C PHE A 46 -5.12 12.48 65.69
N PHE A 47 -5.07 11.21 65.29
CA PHE A 47 -5.47 10.55 64.04
C PHE A 47 -6.98 10.53 63.68
N TYR A 48 -7.24 10.59 62.36
CA TYR A 48 -8.23 9.86 61.52
C TYR A 48 -9.73 9.84 61.90
N LEU A 49 -10.59 10.36 61.00
CA LEU A 49 -11.66 9.57 60.34
C LEU A 49 -12.39 10.37 59.23
N THR A 50 -12.37 9.82 58.01
CA THR A 50 -13.43 9.83 56.97
C THR A 50 -14.26 11.10 56.70
N VAL A 51 -14.03 11.73 55.54
CA VAL A 51 -15.11 12.38 54.76
C VAL A 51 -14.93 12.01 53.28
N LEU A 52 -15.89 11.26 52.76
CA LEU A 52 -16.03 10.94 51.33
C LEU A 52 -16.19 12.23 50.53
N PHE A 53 -15.27 12.46 49.59
CA PHE A 53 -15.38 13.51 48.59
C PHE A 53 -16.15 12.97 47.39
N SER A 54 -17.29 13.60 47.09
CA SER A 54 -18.02 13.43 45.85
C SER A 54 -17.19 14.00 44.69
N PHE A 55 -16.76 13.15 43.76
CA PHE A 55 -16.32 13.59 42.44
C PHE A 55 -17.14 12.86 41.37
N THR A 56 -18.00 13.61 40.70
CA THR A 56 -18.63 13.22 39.44
C THR A 56 -17.54 13.14 38.37
N LEU A 57 -17.20 11.92 37.95
CA LEU A 57 -16.41 11.67 36.74
C LEU A 57 -17.38 11.42 35.59
N SER A 58 -17.70 12.47 34.85
CA SER A 58 -18.21 12.34 33.49
C SER A 58 -17.04 11.99 32.57
N VAL A 59 -16.78 10.70 32.38
CA VAL A 59 -15.91 10.22 31.30
C VAL A 59 -16.79 9.88 30.11
N ARG A 60 -16.84 10.78 29.13
CA ARG A 60 -17.13 10.37 27.76
C ARG A 60 -15.86 9.75 27.20
N ALA A 61 -15.83 8.43 27.09
CA ALA A 61 -14.91 7.73 26.22
C ALA A 61 -15.74 7.06 25.13
N ASN A 62 -15.99 7.77 24.03
CA ASN A 62 -16.20 7.09 22.75
C ASN A 62 -14.81 6.67 22.29
N SER A 63 -14.32 5.53 22.76
CA SER A 63 -13.29 4.81 22.01
C SER A 63 -13.97 4.31 20.74
N LEU A 64 -13.68 4.92 19.61
CA LEU A 64 -13.86 4.26 18.33
C LEU A 64 -13.08 2.95 18.44
N HIS A 65 -13.78 1.83 18.50
CA HIS A 65 -13.17 0.51 18.43
C HIS A 65 -12.54 0.40 17.04
N GLU A 66 -11.26 0.75 16.92
CA GLU A 66 -10.44 0.27 15.82
C GLU A 66 -10.48 -1.26 15.96
N THR A 67 -11.21 -1.90 15.05
CA THR A 67 -11.34 -3.35 15.12
C THR A 67 -10.00 -3.91 14.68
N GLU A 68 -9.19 -4.34 15.64
CA GLU A 68 -7.90 -4.97 15.37
C GLU A 68 -8.12 -6.13 14.40
N LEU A 69 -7.61 -5.99 13.17
CA LEU A 69 -7.72 -7.02 12.15
C LEU A 69 -6.91 -8.24 12.59
N ALA A 70 -7.45 -9.44 12.37
CA ALA A 70 -6.74 -10.65 12.79
C ALA A 70 -5.40 -10.78 12.06
N LEU A 71 -4.40 -11.26 12.80
CA LEU A 71 -3.07 -11.52 12.28
C LEU A 71 -3.03 -12.76 11.39
N LEU A 72 -2.21 -12.72 10.35
CA LEU A 72 -1.77 -13.90 9.62
C LEU A 72 -1.34 -15.01 10.59
N PRO A 73 -1.59 -16.29 10.27
CA PRO A 73 -1.18 -17.41 11.12
C PRO A 73 0.31 -17.43 11.44
N GLU A 74 1.14 -16.93 10.52
CA GLU A 74 2.58 -16.79 10.66
C GLU A 74 3.09 -15.53 9.94
N PRO A 75 4.28 -15.00 10.29
CA PRO A 75 4.85 -13.84 9.61
C PRO A 75 5.31 -14.20 8.20
N VAL A 76 4.90 -13.41 7.20
CA VAL A 76 5.21 -13.64 5.79
C VAL A 76 5.64 -12.34 5.12
N ALA A 77 6.78 -12.36 4.43
CA ALA A 77 7.20 -11.34 3.46
C ALA A 77 7.29 -11.98 2.07
N ASN A 78 7.50 -11.16 1.03
CA ASN A 78 7.67 -11.65 -0.34
C ASN A 78 6.49 -12.46 -0.90
N ASN A 79 5.33 -12.35 -0.28
CA ASN A 79 4.10 -13.03 -0.65
C ASN A 79 3.42 -12.31 -1.81
N ALA A 80 2.82 -13.11 -2.70
CA ALA A 80 1.84 -12.58 -3.64
C ALA A 80 0.52 -12.34 -2.90
N VAL A 81 -0.08 -11.17 -3.10
CA VAL A 81 -1.32 -10.78 -2.42
C VAL A 81 -2.36 -10.30 -3.42
N THR A 82 -3.62 -10.61 -3.16
CA THR A 82 -4.75 -10.12 -3.96
C THR A 82 -6.03 -10.10 -3.13
N GLN A 83 -7.05 -9.42 -3.64
CA GLN A 83 -8.40 -9.35 -3.06
C GLN A 83 -9.41 -9.81 -4.11
N LEU A 84 -10.52 -10.40 -3.67
CA LEU A 84 -11.69 -10.65 -4.52
C LEU A 84 -12.97 -10.62 -3.69
N SER A 85 -14.10 -10.43 -4.38
CA SER A 85 -15.42 -10.37 -3.76
C SER A 85 -16.32 -11.46 -4.35
N ILE A 86 -17.03 -12.19 -3.49
CA ILE A 86 -18.02 -13.20 -3.88
C ILE A 86 -19.30 -12.92 -3.12
N GLU A 87 -20.41 -12.70 -3.82
CA GLU A 87 -21.72 -12.45 -3.20
C GLU A 87 -21.66 -11.35 -2.10
N ASN A 88 -20.96 -10.25 -2.39
CA ASN A 88 -20.69 -9.13 -1.47
C ASN A 88 -19.85 -9.49 -0.23
N LYS A 89 -19.10 -10.59 -0.28
CA LYS A 89 -18.11 -10.95 0.74
C LYS A 89 -16.71 -10.79 0.19
N ASP A 90 -15.91 -9.98 0.88
CA ASP A 90 -14.52 -9.76 0.52
C ASP A 90 -13.60 -10.82 1.13
N TYR A 91 -12.64 -11.24 0.31
CA TYR A 91 -11.60 -12.17 0.67
C TYR A 91 -10.24 -11.56 0.34
N LEU A 92 -9.32 -11.59 1.30
CA LEU A 92 -7.93 -11.25 1.07
C LEU A 92 -7.10 -12.52 1.01
N LEU A 93 -6.20 -12.62 0.05
CA LEU A 93 -5.38 -13.81 -0.16
C LEU A 93 -3.90 -13.48 -0.10
N SER A 94 -3.13 -14.39 0.49
CA SER A 94 -1.67 -14.34 0.56
C SER A 94 -1.11 -15.70 0.14
N PHE A 95 -0.17 -15.70 -0.80
CA PHE A 95 0.36 -16.91 -1.44
C PHE A 95 1.89 -16.96 -1.40
N SER A 96 2.42 -18.09 -0.95
CA SER A 96 3.87 -18.34 -0.85
C SER A 96 4.61 -17.25 -0.06
N GLY A 97 5.94 -17.21 -0.14
CA GLY A 97 6.72 -16.14 0.47
C GLY A 97 7.82 -16.65 1.40
N LEU A 98 8.24 -15.75 2.29
CA LEU A 98 9.40 -15.87 3.15
C LEU A 98 9.01 -15.73 4.62
N GLY A 99 9.36 -16.74 5.42
CA GLY A 99 9.17 -16.71 6.87
C GLY A 99 10.18 -15.83 7.63
N LYS A 100 9.97 -15.74 8.95
CA LYS A 100 10.65 -14.80 9.85
C LYS A 100 12.19 -14.79 9.81
N ASN A 101 12.84 -15.94 9.58
CA ASN A 101 14.31 -16.01 9.66
C ASN A 101 14.98 -15.61 8.35
N LYS A 102 14.19 -15.41 7.27
CA LYS A 102 14.64 -14.91 5.98
C LYS A 102 15.77 -15.73 5.35
N THR A 103 15.76 -17.04 5.56
CA THR A 103 16.71 -18.00 4.96
C THR A 103 16.06 -18.77 3.81
N TYR A 104 16.85 -19.51 3.02
CA TYR A 104 16.31 -20.35 1.95
C TYR A 104 15.36 -21.44 2.48
N GLN A 105 15.53 -21.87 3.74
CA GLN A 105 14.63 -22.84 4.40
C GLN A 105 13.29 -22.23 4.80
N ASP A 106 13.20 -20.90 4.93
CA ASP A 106 11.95 -20.19 5.26
C ASP A 106 11.11 -19.88 4.01
N VAL A 107 11.61 -20.20 2.82
CA VAL A 107 10.86 -20.06 1.57
C VAL A 107 9.79 -21.14 1.51
N HIS A 108 8.53 -20.75 1.41
CA HIS A 108 7.40 -21.67 1.49
C HIS A 108 6.39 -21.45 0.36
N ASN A 109 5.50 -22.43 0.20
CA ASN A 109 4.36 -22.37 -0.71
C ASN A 109 3.01 -22.34 0.02
N LYS A 110 3.00 -22.16 1.35
CA LYS A 110 1.76 -22.00 2.12
C LYS A 110 0.93 -20.84 1.59
N ALA A 111 -0.39 -20.94 1.75
CA ALA A 111 -1.33 -19.92 1.34
C ALA A 111 -2.42 -19.71 2.41
N PHE A 112 -2.89 -18.47 2.50
CA PHE A 112 -3.84 -18.03 3.52
C PHE A 112 -4.96 -17.21 2.88
N ILE A 113 -6.18 -17.38 3.38
CA ILE A 113 -7.35 -16.59 3.02
C ILE A 113 -7.92 -15.92 4.26
N TYR A 114 -8.21 -14.63 4.18
CA TYR A 114 -8.92 -13.87 5.18
C TYR A 114 -10.36 -13.68 4.72
N ASP A 115 -11.31 -14.23 5.46
CA ASP A 115 -12.71 -13.87 5.29
C ASP A 115 -12.97 -12.58 6.09
N VAL A 116 -13.24 -11.48 5.38
CA VAL A 116 -13.43 -10.16 5.99
C VAL A 116 -14.65 -10.13 6.90
N ASN A 117 -15.73 -10.83 6.52
CA ASN A 117 -16.97 -10.86 7.30
C ASN A 117 -16.79 -11.62 8.62
N LEU A 118 -16.08 -12.74 8.55
CA LEU A 118 -15.75 -13.55 9.72
C LEU A 118 -14.54 -13.00 10.50
N LYS A 119 -13.86 -11.99 9.95
CA LYS A 119 -12.63 -11.39 10.45
C LYS A 119 -11.57 -12.43 10.81
N LYS A 120 -11.44 -13.48 9.97
CA LYS A 120 -10.66 -14.67 10.31
C LYS A 120 -9.79 -15.15 9.16
N TRP A 121 -8.52 -15.40 9.47
CA TRP A 121 -7.60 -16.11 8.58
C TRP A 121 -7.81 -17.63 8.64
N GLN A 122 -7.67 -18.27 7.49
CA GLN A 122 -7.66 -19.71 7.33
C GLN A 122 -6.48 -20.11 6.43
N SER A 123 -5.79 -21.19 6.81
CA SER A 123 -4.85 -21.85 5.90
C SER A 123 -5.64 -22.55 4.81
N ILE A 124 -5.25 -22.35 3.56
CA ILE A 124 -5.79 -23.07 2.39
C ILE A 124 -4.72 -24.00 1.84
N ALA A 125 -5.08 -24.80 0.83
CA ALA A 125 -4.13 -25.65 0.15
C ALA A 125 -2.89 -24.82 -0.29
N PRO A 126 -1.66 -25.35 -0.11
CA PRO A 126 -0.46 -24.65 -0.53
C PRO A 126 -0.43 -24.49 -2.05
N VAL A 127 0.20 -23.42 -2.53
CA VAL A 127 0.40 -23.17 -3.95
C VAL A 127 1.18 -24.35 -4.55
N PRO A 128 0.64 -25.02 -5.59
CA PRO A 128 1.36 -26.12 -6.21
C PRO A 128 2.60 -25.63 -6.96
N ILE A 129 3.49 -26.57 -7.28
CA ILE A 129 4.54 -26.40 -8.28
C ILE A 129 4.46 -27.62 -9.18
N GLU A 130 4.53 -27.42 -10.50
CA GLU A 130 4.41 -28.51 -11.47
C GLU A 130 5.51 -29.56 -11.23
N LYS A 131 6.73 -29.07 -11.05
CA LYS A 131 7.89 -29.88 -10.76
C LYS A 131 8.75 -29.21 -9.70
N PRO A 132 8.98 -29.86 -8.54
CA PRO A 132 9.93 -29.35 -7.55
C PRO A 132 11.30 -29.12 -8.18
N ILE A 133 11.92 -27.98 -7.89
CA ILE A 133 13.24 -27.60 -8.42
C ILE A 133 14.26 -27.89 -7.32
N ASN A 134 15.14 -28.87 -7.53
CA ASN A 134 16.09 -29.34 -6.50
C ASN A 134 15.40 -29.75 -5.18
N GLY A 135 14.18 -30.31 -5.27
CA GLY A 135 13.36 -30.67 -4.10
C GLY A 135 12.66 -29.50 -3.41
N LEU A 136 12.82 -28.27 -3.92
CA LEU A 136 12.18 -27.06 -3.41
C LEU A 136 10.79 -26.90 -4.01
N THR A 137 9.84 -26.48 -3.17
CA THR A 137 8.45 -26.22 -3.56
C THR A 137 7.99 -24.80 -3.24
N GLY A 138 8.66 -24.12 -2.30
CA GLY A 138 8.39 -22.73 -1.96
C GLY A 138 8.92 -21.77 -3.01
N ARG A 139 8.28 -20.60 -3.12
CA ARG A 139 8.65 -19.57 -4.08
C ARG A 139 8.55 -18.17 -3.48
N LEU A 140 9.44 -17.31 -3.95
CA LEU A 140 9.50 -15.88 -3.63
C LEU A 140 9.10 -15.06 -4.86
N ALA A 141 8.72 -13.81 -4.65
CA ALA A 141 8.52 -12.82 -5.71
C ALA A 141 7.51 -13.23 -6.79
N SER A 142 6.61 -14.15 -6.45
CA SER A 142 5.39 -14.39 -7.22
C SER A 142 4.52 -13.14 -7.19
N VAL A 143 3.66 -13.01 -8.19
CA VAL A 143 2.60 -11.99 -8.21
C VAL A 143 1.23 -12.64 -8.30
N ALA A 144 0.23 -11.96 -7.74
CA ALA A 144 -1.15 -12.38 -7.82
C ALA A 144 -2.06 -11.22 -8.19
N THR A 145 -3.13 -11.54 -8.90
CA THR A 145 -4.25 -10.63 -9.14
C THR A 145 -5.54 -11.45 -9.19
N SER A 146 -6.69 -10.80 -9.07
CA SER A 146 -7.98 -11.47 -9.17
C SER A 146 -8.78 -10.95 -10.36
N ILE A 147 -9.57 -11.85 -10.96
CA ILE A 147 -10.62 -11.51 -11.90
C ILE A 147 -11.82 -12.39 -11.56
N ASN A 148 -12.98 -11.77 -11.35
CA ASN A 148 -14.20 -12.43 -10.87
C ASN A 148 -13.95 -13.19 -9.54
N ASN A 149 -14.35 -14.46 -9.45
CA ASN A 149 -14.22 -15.30 -8.25
C ASN A 149 -12.89 -16.07 -8.16
N LYS A 150 -11.87 -15.69 -8.95
CA LYS A 150 -10.59 -16.41 -9.02
C LYS A 150 -9.41 -15.49 -8.79
N ALA A 151 -8.48 -15.95 -7.97
CA ALA A 151 -7.12 -15.42 -7.91
C ALA A 151 -6.26 -16.13 -8.94
N TYR A 152 -5.35 -15.42 -9.58
CA TYR A 152 -4.36 -15.93 -10.53
C TYR A 152 -2.97 -15.65 -9.96
N ILE A 153 -2.14 -16.69 -9.87
CA ILE A 153 -0.80 -16.66 -9.28
C ILE A 153 0.20 -16.96 -10.39
N PHE A 154 1.18 -16.08 -10.55
CA PHE A 154 2.18 -16.15 -11.61
C PHE A 154 3.58 -16.21 -11.02
N GLY A 155 4.36 -17.15 -11.54
CA GLY A 155 5.81 -17.11 -11.46
C GLY A 155 6.36 -17.17 -10.04
N GLY A 156 7.33 -16.30 -9.79
CA GLY A 156 8.21 -16.36 -8.63
C GLY A 156 9.41 -17.26 -8.86
N TYR A 157 10.32 -17.31 -7.90
CA TYR A 157 11.53 -18.13 -7.99
C TYR A 157 11.75 -19.00 -6.75
N THR A 158 12.36 -20.15 -6.96
CA THR A 158 12.89 -21.00 -5.88
C THR A 158 14.33 -20.57 -5.57
N VAL A 159 14.77 -20.65 -4.32
CA VAL A 159 16.17 -20.41 -3.93
C VAL A 159 16.73 -21.58 -3.13
N ALA A 160 17.88 -22.09 -3.55
CA ALA A 160 18.55 -23.22 -2.89
C ALA A 160 19.60 -22.76 -1.87
N LYS A 161 20.17 -23.74 -1.15
CA LYS A 161 21.19 -23.52 -0.11
C LYS A 161 22.43 -22.77 -0.61
N ASP A 162 22.80 -22.98 -1.86
CA ASP A 162 23.96 -22.34 -2.51
C ASP A 162 23.62 -20.98 -3.13
N HIS A 163 22.42 -20.45 -2.85
CA HIS A 163 21.86 -19.23 -3.43
C HIS A 163 21.62 -19.29 -4.94
N SER A 164 21.56 -20.48 -5.54
CA SER A 164 21.01 -20.61 -6.89
C SER A 164 19.52 -20.30 -6.89
N GLU A 165 19.10 -19.45 -7.81
CA GLU A 165 17.73 -18.99 -7.98
C GLU A 165 17.20 -19.47 -9.33
N VAL A 166 15.97 -19.98 -9.35
CA VAL A 166 15.32 -20.46 -10.58
C VAL A 166 13.91 -19.92 -10.67
N SER A 167 13.64 -19.12 -11.70
CA SER A 167 12.33 -18.57 -12.01
C SER A 167 11.38 -19.70 -12.47
N VAL A 168 10.20 -19.75 -11.88
CA VAL A 168 9.20 -20.81 -12.10
C VAL A 168 8.24 -20.41 -13.22
N PRO A 169 7.97 -21.28 -14.21
CA PRO A 169 7.09 -20.95 -15.34
C PRO A 169 5.60 -21.04 -14.99
N ASP A 170 5.25 -21.80 -13.95
CA ASP A 170 3.88 -22.25 -13.71
C ASP A 170 2.93 -21.12 -13.34
N VAL A 171 1.68 -21.29 -13.78
CA VAL A 171 0.57 -20.40 -13.52
C VAL A 171 -0.59 -21.20 -12.93
N TYR A 172 -1.20 -20.69 -11.87
CA TYR A 172 -2.35 -21.31 -11.24
C TYR A 172 -3.46 -20.30 -11.07
N SER A 173 -4.70 -20.75 -11.26
CA SER A 173 -5.86 -20.08 -10.67
C SER A 173 -6.27 -20.78 -9.38
N TYR A 174 -6.72 -20.00 -8.40
CA TYR A 174 -7.36 -20.50 -7.19
C TYR A 174 -8.82 -20.07 -7.19
N ASP A 175 -9.72 -21.04 -7.15
CA ASP A 175 -11.16 -20.83 -7.04
C ASP A 175 -11.53 -20.87 -5.55
N VAL A 176 -11.97 -19.72 -5.02
CA VAL A 176 -12.33 -19.57 -3.60
C VAL A 176 -13.61 -20.33 -3.26
N THR A 177 -14.56 -20.45 -4.20
CA THR A 177 -15.81 -21.19 -3.98
C THR A 177 -15.55 -22.68 -3.85
N ASN A 178 -14.66 -23.22 -4.69
CA ASN A 178 -14.33 -24.64 -4.71
C ASN A 178 -13.08 -25.00 -3.88
N ALA A 179 -12.47 -24.01 -3.23
CA ALA A 179 -11.23 -24.13 -2.46
C ALA A 179 -10.12 -24.93 -3.16
N SER A 180 -9.94 -24.75 -4.48
CA SER A 180 -9.05 -25.58 -5.29
C SER A 180 -8.23 -24.80 -6.31
N TYR A 181 -7.05 -25.32 -6.64
CA TYR A 181 -6.21 -24.80 -7.70
C TYR A 181 -6.51 -25.49 -9.03
N LYS A 182 -6.42 -24.71 -10.11
CA LYS A 182 -6.34 -25.21 -11.49
C LYS A 182 -5.03 -24.73 -12.11
N LYS A 183 -4.24 -25.66 -12.64
CA LYS A 183 -3.05 -25.34 -13.46
C LYS A 183 -3.50 -24.71 -14.78
N LEU A 184 -2.81 -23.66 -15.19
CA LEU A 184 -3.04 -22.92 -16.43
C LEU A 184 -1.81 -23.04 -17.34
N ALA A 185 -1.90 -22.48 -18.55
CA ALA A 185 -0.78 -22.39 -19.47
C ALA A 185 0.40 -21.65 -18.81
N SER A 186 1.54 -22.31 -18.78
CA SER A 186 2.77 -21.75 -18.22
C SER A 186 3.23 -20.51 -19.00
N MET A 187 3.90 -19.57 -18.32
CA MET A 187 4.44 -18.37 -18.95
C MET A 187 5.47 -18.76 -20.04
N PRO A 188 5.43 -18.14 -21.23
CA PRO A 188 6.45 -18.34 -22.26
C PRO A 188 7.84 -17.94 -21.77
N VAL A 189 7.93 -16.84 -21.02
CA VAL A 189 9.14 -16.41 -20.31
C VAL A 189 8.83 -16.36 -18.81
N PRO A 190 9.40 -17.27 -18.01
CA PRO A 190 9.23 -17.25 -16.55
C PRO A 190 9.70 -15.93 -15.98
N VAL A 191 8.87 -15.24 -15.22
CA VAL A 191 9.25 -14.00 -14.55
C VAL A 191 8.90 -14.04 -13.07
N ASP A 192 9.78 -13.44 -12.28
CA ASP A 192 9.54 -13.07 -10.89
C ASP A 192 9.71 -11.56 -10.72
N ASP A 193 9.20 -11.01 -9.62
CA ASP A 193 9.26 -9.57 -9.34
C ASP A 193 8.68 -8.71 -10.49
N SER A 194 7.69 -9.25 -11.21
CA SER A 194 6.94 -8.56 -12.26
C SER A 194 5.81 -7.72 -11.66
N VAL A 195 5.06 -7.00 -12.50
CA VAL A 195 3.77 -6.38 -12.12
C VAL A 195 2.65 -7.08 -12.85
N ALA A 196 1.66 -7.59 -12.12
CA ALA A 196 0.44 -8.19 -12.68
C ALA A 196 -0.71 -7.17 -12.70
N LEU A 197 -1.23 -6.86 -13.89
CA LEU A 197 -2.33 -5.90 -14.08
C LEU A 197 -3.55 -6.58 -14.71
N PRO A 198 -4.69 -6.72 -14.01
CA PRO A 198 -5.92 -7.22 -14.57
C PRO A 198 -6.56 -6.17 -15.48
N TYR A 199 -7.11 -6.58 -16.61
CA TYR A 199 -7.74 -5.71 -17.59
C TYR A 199 -8.99 -6.34 -18.20
N ASP A 200 -10.05 -5.55 -18.29
CA ASP A 200 -11.29 -5.89 -19.01
C ASP A 200 -11.91 -7.25 -18.62
N ASN A 201 -11.78 -7.62 -17.34
CA ASN A 201 -12.25 -8.89 -16.77
C ASN A 201 -11.84 -10.15 -17.57
N ARG A 202 -10.73 -10.08 -18.30
CA ARG A 202 -10.28 -11.16 -19.19
C ARG A 202 -8.76 -11.27 -19.28
N TYR A 203 -8.07 -10.14 -19.33
CA TYR A 203 -6.66 -10.09 -19.63
C TYR A 203 -5.86 -9.82 -18.37
N ILE A 204 -4.65 -10.39 -18.29
CA ILE A 204 -3.68 -10.07 -17.25
C ILE A 204 -2.35 -9.77 -17.93
N TYR A 205 -1.81 -8.57 -17.70
CA TYR A 205 -0.49 -8.18 -18.18
C TYR A 205 0.55 -8.47 -17.10
N LEU A 206 1.63 -9.13 -17.48
CA LEU A 206 2.87 -9.17 -16.70
C LEU A 206 3.88 -8.21 -17.33
N VAL A 207 4.23 -7.15 -16.61
CA VAL A 207 5.16 -6.13 -17.10
C VAL A 207 6.52 -6.29 -16.44
N SER A 208 7.56 -6.48 -17.26
CA SER A 208 8.95 -6.59 -16.83
C SER A 208 9.16 -7.72 -15.80
N GLY A 209 10.24 -7.67 -15.02
CA GLY A 209 10.58 -8.66 -14.00
C GLY A 209 11.99 -9.23 -14.20
N TRP A 210 12.34 -10.18 -13.36
CA TRP A 210 13.57 -10.94 -13.40
C TRP A 210 13.32 -12.34 -13.97
N HIS A 211 14.26 -12.84 -14.78
CA HIS A 211 14.31 -14.20 -15.26
C HIS A 211 15.74 -14.70 -15.12
N ASN A 212 16.02 -15.65 -14.20
CA ASN A 212 17.29 -16.38 -14.00
C ASN A 212 18.60 -15.54 -14.13
N ASP A 213 18.91 -15.15 -15.36
CA ASP A 213 20.10 -14.45 -15.82
C ASP A 213 19.94 -12.93 -15.95
N GLY A 214 18.72 -12.37 -15.95
CA GLY A 214 18.56 -10.91 -16.09
C GLY A 214 17.12 -10.40 -16.14
N ASN A 215 17.02 -9.08 -16.23
CA ASN A 215 15.73 -8.41 -16.37
C ASN A 215 15.15 -8.61 -17.77
N VAL A 216 13.85 -8.76 -17.85
CA VAL A 216 13.14 -8.88 -19.14
C VAL A 216 12.37 -7.59 -19.45
N ASN A 217 12.37 -7.16 -20.71
CA ASN A 217 11.60 -5.98 -21.16
C ASN A 217 10.21 -6.34 -21.72
N LEU A 218 9.78 -7.57 -21.49
CA LEU A 218 8.55 -8.09 -22.05
C LEU A 218 7.33 -7.57 -21.30
N VAL A 219 6.26 -7.38 -22.06
CA VAL A 219 4.89 -7.31 -21.55
C VAL A 219 4.16 -8.57 -21.99
N GLN A 220 4.02 -9.55 -21.11
CA GLN A 220 3.35 -10.82 -21.43
C GLN A 220 1.87 -10.68 -21.12
N LEU A 221 1.02 -10.87 -22.13
CA LEU A 221 -0.43 -10.73 -22.03
C LEU A 221 -1.06 -12.12 -21.98
N TYR A 222 -1.70 -12.42 -20.86
CA TYR A 222 -2.43 -13.66 -20.63
C TYR A 222 -3.92 -13.45 -20.85
N ASP A 223 -4.54 -14.33 -21.63
CA ASP A 223 -5.99 -14.36 -21.85
C ASP A 223 -6.62 -15.51 -21.05
N ILE A 224 -7.31 -15.18 -19.96
CA ILE A 224 -7.92 -16.18 -19.07
C ILE A 224 -9.04 -16.99 -19.75
N LYS A 225 -9.61 -16.47 -20.85
CA LYS A 225 -10.70 -17.13 -21.57
C LYS A 225 -10.20 -18.25 -22.45
N THR A 226 -9.06 -18.03 -23.11
CA THR A 226 -8.46 -18.99 -24.04
C THR A 226 -7.34 -19.80 -23.40
N ASP A 227 -6.87 -19.42 -22.21
CA ASP A 227 -5.73 -20.05 -21.53
C ASP A 227 -4.47 -19.98 -22.40
N THR A 228 -4.23 -18.79 -22.99
CA THR A 228 -3.11 -18.55 -23.91
C THR A 228 -2.37 -17.27 -23.59
N TRP A 229 -1.12 -17.22 -24.04
CA TRP A 229 -0.22 -16.09 -23.90
C TRP A 229 0.06 -15.45 -25.26
N GLN A 230 0.19 -14.13 -25.26
CA GLN A 230 0.70 -13.37 -26.39
C GLN A 230 1.62 -12.24 -25.91
N GLN A 231 2.49 -11.79 -26.79
CA GLN A 231 3.35 -10.63 -26.51
C GLN A 231 2.57 -9.33 -26.78
N ALA A 232 2.50 -8.45 -25.79
CA ALA A 232 2.01 -7.09 -25.99
C ALA A 232 3.17 -6.13 -26.35
N SER A 233 2.85 -4.87 -26.63
CA SER A 233 3.83 -3.84 -26.94
C SER A 233 4.88 -3.75 -25.82
N PRO A 234 6.18 -3.89 -26.14
CA PRO A 234 7.23 -4.09 -25.14
C PRO A 234 7.35 -2.88 -24.21
N PHE A 235 7.85 -3.13 -22.99
CA PHE A 235 8.14 -2.06 -22.05
C PHE A 235 9.29 -1.19 -22.61
N PRO A 236 9.10 0.13 -22.78
CA PRO A 236 10.07 0.98 -23.47
C PRO A 236 11.25 1.41 -22.59
N GLY A 237 11.12 1.26 -21.26
CA GLY A 237 12.15 1.63 -20.31
C GLY A 237 13.29 0.63 -20.26
N LYS A 238 14.31 0.93 -19.43
CA LYS A 238 15.27 -0.10 -19.03
C LYS A 238 14.50 -1.22 -18.34
N PRO A 239 14.68 -2.50 -18.71
CA PRO A 239 14.02 -3.58 -18.01
C PRO A 239 14.46 -3.62 -16.55
N VAL A 240 13.49 -3.84 -15.67
CA VAL A 240 13.58 -3.75 -14.21
C VAL A 240 12.88 -4.93 -13.54
N PHE A 241 13.22 -5.21 -12.29
CA PHE A 241 12.45 -6.09 -11.40
C PHE A 241 12.09 -5.35 -10.10
N GLY A 242 10.98 -5.75 -9.47
CA GLY A 242 10.44 -5.16 -8.24
C GLY A 242 9.95 -3.72 -8.39
N GLN A 243 9.67 -3.32 -9.63
CA GLN A 243 8.84 -2.17 -9.98
C GLN A 243 7.42 -2.37 -9.45
N ALA A 244 6.66 -1.27 -9.37
CA ALA A 244 5.26 -1.31 -9.01
C ALA A 244 4.40 -0.66 -10.09
N GLY A 245 3.12 -0.99 -10.10
CA GLY A 245 2.20 -0.43 -11.08
C GLY A 245 0.75 -0.70 -10.76
N GLY A 246 -0.11 0.07 -11.41
CA GLY A 246 -1.55 -0.09 -11.37
C GLY A 246 -2.18 0.22 -12.71
N ILE A 247 -3.47 -0.06 -12.83
CA ILE A 247 -4.26 0.15 -14.04
C ILE A 247 -5.62 0.72 -13.67
N VAL A 248 -6.06 1.72 -14.43
CA VAL A 248 -7.39 2.34 -14.34
C VAL A 248 -7.93 2.48 -15.76
N GLY A 249 -9.11 1.92 -16.01
CA GLY A 249 -9.65 1.79 -17.37
C GLY A 249 -8.65 1.10 -18.29
N ASN A 250 -8.23 1.79 -19.36
CA ASN A 250 -7.21 1.32 -20.30
C ASN A 250 -5.83 1.96 -20.08
N THR A 251 -5.63 2.68 -18.98
CA THR A 251 -4.38 3.38 -18.66
C THR A 251 -3.66 2.66 -17.53
N LEU A 252 -2.46 2.17 -17.83
CA LEU A 252 -1.55 1.61 -16.83
C LEU A 252 -0.42 2.59 -16.52
N VAL A 253 0.10 2.53 -15.30
CA VAL A 253 1.31 3.26 -14.87
C VAL A 253 2.25 2.29 -14.19
N ILE A 254 3.51 2.30 -14.61
CA ILE A 254 4.59 1.47 -14.06
C ILE A 254 5.71 2.39 -13.62
N CYS A 255 6.20 2.20 -12.39
CA CYS A 255 7.28 2.99 -11.83
C CYS A 255 8.36 2.11 -11.18
N ASP A 256 9.59 2.56 -11.37
CA ASP A 256 10.79 2.15 -10.65
C ASP A 256 11.24 0.70 -10.82
N GLY A 257 11.73 0.09 -9.75
CA GLY A 257 12.42 -1.19 -9.76
C GLY A 257 13.94 -1.08 -9.88
N VAL A 258 14.55 -2.23 -10.13
CA VAL A 258 16.00 -2.42 -10.10
C VAL A 258 16.48 -2.85 -11.48
N ARG A 259 17.44 -2.12 -12.03
CA ARG A 259 18.11 -2.48 -13.28
C ARG A 259 19.38 -3.28 -13.02
N VAL A 260 19.82 -3.99 -14.05
CA VAL A 260 21.15 -4.60 -14.11
C VAL A 260 22.13 -3.63 -14.78
N ASP A 261 23.23 -3.36 -14.10
CA ASP A 261 24.38 -2.65 -14.66
C ASP A 261 25.47 -3.67 -15.03
N VAL A 262 25.88 -3.65 -16.30
CA VAL A 262 26.96 -4.51 -16.83
C VAL A 262 28.28 -3.75 -16.86
N HIS A 263 29.38 -4.45 -16.58
CA HIS A 263 30.69 -3.85 -16.37
C HIS A 263 31.76 -4.56 -17.20
N ILE A 264 32.78 -3.81 -17.61
CA ILE A 264 33.98 -4.39 -18.23
C ILE A 264 34.79 -5.13 -17.15
N ASN A 265 35.09 -6.40 -17.38
CA ASN A 265 35.95 -7.26 -16.53
C ASN A 265 35.49 -7.36 -15.06
N LYS A 266 34.20 -7.16 -14.78
CA LYS A 266 33.61 -7.27 -13.44
C LYS A 266 32.24 -7.93 -13.52
N ARG A 267 31.80 -8.54 -12.42
CA ARG A 267 30.45 -9.10 -12.32
C ARG A 267 29.41 -7.98 -12.46
N ARG A 268 28.25 -8.30 -13.05
CA ARG A 268 27.08 -7.41 -13.07
C ARG A 268 26.72 -6.93 -11.67
N SER A 269 26.19 -5.71 -11.57
CA SER A 269 25.65 -5.14 -10.34
C SER A 269 24.19 -4.75 -10.51
N TYR A 270 23.54 -4.41 -9.40
CA TYR A 270 22.14 -4.00 -9.35
C TYR A 270 22.06 -2.56 -8.88
N ALA A 271 21.21 -1.76 -9.53
CA ALA A 271 21.05 -0.36 -9.20
C ALA A 271 19.57 0.05 -9.32
N ALA A 272 19.16 0.96 -8.45
CA ALA A 272 17.82 1.53 -8.50
C ALA A 272 17.62 2.32 -9.80
N GLU A 273 16.44 2.20 -10.41
CA GLU A 273 16.03 2.96 -11.60
C GLU A 273 14.85 3.84 -11.22
N ALA A 274 15.01 5.17 -11.29
CA ALA A 274 13.97 6.13 -10.97
C ALA A 274 13.27 6.58 -12.26
N SER A 275 12.25 5.83 -12.68
CA SER A 275 11.58 6.04 -13.97
C SER A 275 10.12 5.61 -13.90
N CYS A 276 9.22 6.42 -14.45
CA CYS A 276 7.81 6.09 -14.58
C CYS A 276 7.38 6.12 -16.05
N TYR A 277 6.44 5.24 -16.39
CA TYR A 277 5.86 5.15 -17.73
C TYR A 277 4.35 5.01 -17.63
N VAL A 278 3.64 5.71 -18.51
CA VAL A 278 2.20 5.55 -18.71
C VAL A 278 1.97 4.80 -20.02
N GLY A 279 1.10 3.81 -20.01
CA GLY A 279 0.70 3.05 -21.19
C GLY A 279 -0.81 3.14 -21.40
N LYS A 280 -1.24 3.43 -22.62
CA LYS A 280 -2.65 3.34 -23.02
C LYS A 280 -2.88 2.10 -23.86
N ILE A 281 -3.68 1.17 -23.37
CA ILE A 281 -4.08 -0.06 -24.07
C ILE A 281 -5.09 0.30 -25.17
N ASP A 282 -4.90 -0.24 -26.37
CA ASP A 282 -5.89 -0.21 -27.44
C ASP A 282 -7.02 -1.20 -27.10
N GLN A 283 -8.25 -0.71 -27.02
CA GLN A 283 -9.42 -1.52 -26.64
C GLN A 283 -9.81 -2.56 -27.69
N LYS A 284 -9.43 -2.38 -28.96
CA LYS A 284 -9.72 -3.31 -30.05
C LYS A 284 -8.63 -4.38 -30.19
N ASP A 285 -7.40 -4.02 -29.86
CA ASP A 285 -6.26 -4.94 -29.83
C ASP A 285 -5.48 -4.77 -28.51
N PRO A 286 -5.81 -5.55 -27.47
CA PRO A 286 -5.15 -5.46 -26.16
C PRO A 286 -3.64 -5.77 -26.22
N SER A 287 -3.11 -6.32 -27.32
CA SER A 287 -1.66 -6.43 -27.48
C SER A 287 -0.97 -5.09 -27.73
N LYS A 288 -1.71 -4.04 -28.11
CA LYS A 288 -1.16 -2.71 -28.43
C LYS A 288 -1.24 -1.80 -27.22
N ILE A 289 -0.09 -1.28 -26.82
CA ILE A 289 0.04 -0.32 -25.72
C ILE A 289 0.84 0.86 -26.24
N ALA A 290 0.21 2.04 -26.24
CA ALA A 290 0.86 3.30 -26.56
C ALA A 290 1.56 3.83 -25.30
N TRP A 291 2.86 3.53 -25.19
CA TRP A 291 3.68 3.95 -24.06
C TRP A 291 4.20 5.38 -24.20
N GLN A 292 4.30 6.08 -23.06
CA GLN A 292 4.92 7.39 -22.94
C GLN A 292 5.74 7.47 -21.64
N LEU A 293 6.82 8.25 -21.68
CA LEU A 293 7.56 8.60 -20.47
C LEU A 293 6.66 9.47 -19.58
N LEU A 294 6.60 9.12 -18.30
CA LEU A 294 5.88 9.89 -17.28
C LEU A 294 6.93 10.50 -16.33
N PRO A 295 6.94 11.83 -16.10
CA PRO A 295 7.87 12.45 -15.16
C PRO A 295 7.79 11.80 -13.79
N HIS A 296 8.94 11.39 -13.25
CA HIS A 296 9.01 10.72 -11.95
C HIS A 296 8.66 11.71 -10.82
N PRO A 297 7.81 11.35 -9.84
CA PRO A 297 7.27 12.29 -8.85
C PRO A 297 8.33 12.88 -7.90
N THR A 298 9.40 12.14 -7.61
CA THR A 298 10.39 12.54 -6.57
C THR A 298 11.84 12.51 -7.04
N GLY A 299 12.11 12.08 -8.28
CA GLY A 299 13.44 11.67 -8.75
C GLY A 299 14.14 10.52 -7.98
N LYS A 300 13.50 9.90 -6.99
CA LYS A 300 14.10 8.85 -6.14
C LYS A 300 13.32 7.55 -6.24
N SER A 301 13.99 6.52 -6.75
CA SER A 301 13.42 5.19 -6.99
C SER A 301 13.04 4.48 -5.70
N ARG A 302 11.99 3.65 -5.78
CA ARG A 302 11.63 2.67 -4.76
C ARG A 302 11.49 1.26 -5.32
N TYR A 303 11.82 0.30 -4.48
CA TYR A 303 11.81 -1.13 -4.79
C TYR A 303 10.75 -1.86 -3.95
N ARG A 304 9.98 -2.72 -4.61
CA ARG A 304 8.92 -3.56 -4.03
C ARG A 304 7.90 -2.77 -3.21
N MET A 305 7.41 -1.69 -3.82
CA MET A 305 6.23 -0.97 -3.35
C MET A 305 4.97 -1.83 -3.54
N ALA A 306 3.93 -1.49 -2.79
CA ALA A 306 2.58 -1.96 -3.09
C ALA A 306 1.91 -0.92 -4.01
N ALA A 307 1.16 -1.37 -5.02
CA ALA A 307 0.39 -0.46 -5.87
C ALA A 307 -0.96 -1.01 -6.29
N VAL A 308 -1.91 -0.12 -6.59
CA VAL A 308 -3.25 -0.44 -7.09
C VAL A 308 -3.81 0.71 -7.92
N GLY A 309 -4.59 0.39 -8.95
CA GLY A 309 -5.45 1.36 -9.62
C GLY A 309 -6.87 1.28 -9.09
N ILE A 310 -7.50 2.42 -8.82
CA ILE A 310 -8.83 2.52 -8.24
C ILE A 310 -9.74 3.25 -9.22
N ASP A 311 -10.51 2.47 -10.00
CA ASP A 311 -11.37 3.00 -11.06
C ASP A 311 -12.39 4.03 -10.57
N GLN A 312 -12.99 3.82 -9.40
CA GLN A 312 -13.97 4.75 -8.82
C GLN A 312 -13.40 6.17 -8.67
N TYR A 313 -12.13 6.28 -8.29
CA TYR A 313 -11.48 7.56 -8.03
C TYR A 313 -10.62 8.04 -9.20
N GLN A 314 -10.40 7.20 -10.22
CA GLN A 314 -9.51 7.46 -11.34
C GLN A 314 -8.09 7.78 -10.90
N LYS A 315 -7.58 7.01 -9.92
CA LYS A 315 -6.24 7.19 -9.34
C LYS A 315 -5.46 5.88 -9.32
N ILE A 316 -4.14 5.97 -9.49
CA ILE A 316 -3.21 4.87 -9.21
C ILE A 316 -2.35 5.27 -8.02
N ILE A 317 -2.27 4.41 -7.02
CA ILE A 317 -1.59 4.69 -5.75
C ILE A 317 -0.46 3.70 -5.55
N PHE A 318 0.69 4.21 -5.11
CA PHE A 318 1.90 3.47 -4.77
C PHE A 318 2.28 3.77 -3.31
N ILE A 319 2.55 2.74 -2.51
CA ILE A 319 2.84 2.88 -1.07
C ILE A 319 4.03 2.02 -0.67
N GLY A 320 4.86 2.60 0.19
CA GLY A 320 5.90 1.89 0.92
C GLY A 320 7.07 1.46 0.05
N GLY A 321 7.59 0.26 0.28
CA GLY A 321 8.80 -0.23 -0.38
C GLY A 321 10.07 0.26 0.32
N SER A 322 11.20 0.21 -0.37
CA SER A 322 12.48 0.73 0.13
C SER A 322 13.22 1.49 -0.97
N ASP A 323 13.99 2.49 -0.59
CA ASP A 323 14.90 3.23 -1.49
C ASP A 323 16.29 2.56 -1.63
N ASN A 324 16.55 1.50 -0.87
CA ASN A 324 17.76 0.69 -0.96
C ASN A 324 17.40 -0.70 -1.52
N PRO A 325 17.57 -0.96 -2.83
CA PRO A 325 17.36 -2.28 -3.42
C PRO A 325 18.08 -3.42 -2.70
N TYR A 326 17.38 -4.54 -2.47
CA TYR A 326 17.86 -5.63 -1.62
C TYR A 326 17.58 -7.03 -2.17
N ASN A 327 18.37 -7.99 -1.69
CA ASN A 327 18.12 -9.41 -1.89
C ASN A 327 17.06 -9.93 -0.90
N PHE A 328 16.42 -11.08 -1.13
CA PHE A 328 15.26 -11.59 -0.38
C PHE A 328 15.39 -11.55 1.15
N ASN A 329 16.61 -11.59 1.68
CA ASN A 329 16.88 -11.48 3.12
C ASN A 329 16.75 -10.05 3.69
N GLY A 330 16.44 -9.06 2.87
CA GLY A 330 16.35 -7.64 3.23
C GLY A 330 17.70 -6.90 3.17
N ILE A 331 18.81 -7.57 2.87
CA ILE A 331 20.11 -6.91 2.79
C ILE A 331 20.27 -6.30 1.40
N GLY A 332 20.54 -4.99 1.40
CA GLY A 332 20.77 -4.19 0.21
C GLY A 332 21.92 -4.73 -0.64
N TYR A 333 21.87 -4.50 -1.95
CA TYR A 333 22.99 -4.82 -2.83
C TYR A 333 24.26 -3.99 -2.52
N ASN A 334 24.10 -2.94 -1.71
CA ASN A 334 25.19 -2.16 -1.10
C ASN A 334 25.77 -2.79 0.19
N GLY A 335 25.25 -3.93 0.64
CA GLY A 335 25.67 -4.62 1.86
C GLY A 335 25.05 -4.08 3.17
N GLN A 336 24.18 -3.07 3.09
CA GLN A 336 23.50 -2.50 4.25
C GLN A 336 22.06 -3.01 4.35
N ALA A 337 21.53 -3.14 5.57
CA ALA A 337 20.13 -3.48 5.78
C ALA A 337 19.22 -2.40 5.15
N SER A 338 18.28 -2.81 4.30
CA SER A 338 17.26 -1.92 3.75
C SER A 338 16.19 -1.60 4.77
N THR A 339 15.69 -0.36 4.72
CA THR A 339 14.67 0.17 5.62
C THR A 339 13.36 0.40 4.87
N PRO A 340 12.22 0.17 5.53
CA PRO A 340 10.93 0.48 4.93
C PRO A 340 10.72 2.00 4.79
N ASP A 341 10.06 2.39 3.71
CA ASP A 341 9.63 3.76 3.42
C ASP A 341 8.10 3.88 3.69
N ASN A 342 7.62 5.09 3.96
CA ASN A 342 6.21 5.39 4.25
C ASN A 342 5.58 6.37 3.25
N GLY A 343 6.24 6.70 2.15
CA GLY A 343 5.68 7.63 1.18
C GLY A 343 4.59 6.99 0.33
N VAL A 344 3.68 7.85 -0.11
CA VAL A 344 2.53 7.52 -0.92
C VAL A 344 2.60 8.37 -2.19
N TRP A 345 2.64 7.73 -3.36
CA TRP A 345 2.55 8.43 -4.65
C TRP A 345 1.19 8.17 -5.27
N ILE A 346 0.56 9.24 -5.72
CA ILE A 346 -0.80 9.21 -6.24
C ILE A 346 -0.75 9.82 -7.62
N TYR A 347 -1.02 9.01 -8.64
CA TYR A 347 -1.18 9.48 -10.00
C TYR A 347 -2.67 9.65 -10.30
N ASP A 348 -3.06 10.86 -10.67
CA ASP A 348 -4.43 11.17 -11.06
C ASP A 348 -4.58 11.05 -12.59
N ILE A 349 -5.45 10.15 -13.03
CA ILE A 349 -5.63 9.82 -14.45
C ILE A 349 -6.25 10.99 -15.22
N LYS A 350 -7.11 11.78 -14.57
CA LYS A 350 -7.85 12.88 -15.22
C LYS A 350 -6.95 14.09 -15.46
N THR A 351 -6.15 14.45 -14.45
CA THR A 351 -5.26 15.61 -14.48
C THR A 351 -3.87 15.28 -15.02
N GLN A 352 -3.52 13.98 -15.09
CA GLN A 352 -2.20 13.48 -15.49
C GLN A 352 -1.07 14.01 -14.59
N GLY A 353 -1.39 14.25 -13.31
CA GLY A 353 -0.49 14.82 -12.32
C GLY A 353 -0.19 13.88 -11.16
N TRP A 354 0.94 14.13 -10.48
CA TRP A 354 1.33 13.43 -9.27
C TRP A 354 0.97 14.22 -8.01
N GLN A 355 0.61 13.50 -6.96
CA GLN A 355 0.67 13.98 -5.58
C GLN A 355 1.58 13.05 -4.77
N VAL A 356 2.37 13.62 -3.85
CA VAL A 356 3.25 12.88 -2.95
C VAL A 356 2.83 13.16 -1.52
N LYS A 357 2.50 12.11 -0.78
CA LYS A 357 2.08 12.14 0.62
C LYS A 357 2.85 11.08 1.42
N THR A 358 2.48 10.86 2.68
CA THR A 358 3.05 9.84 3.57
C THR A 358 1.94 9.14 4.35
N THR A 359 2.16 7.89 4.71
CA THR A 359 1.34 7.09 5.64
C THR A 359 2.03 7.02 7.02
N PRO A 360 1.30 6.83 8.13
CA PRO A 360 1.89 6.62 9.46
C PRO A 360 2.79 5.38 9.54
N ASN A 361 2.55 4.36 8.72
CA ASN A 361 3.24 3.07 8.82
C ASN A 361 4.19 2.84 7.65
N ALA A 362 5.50 2.79 7.93
CA ALA A 362 6.51 2.40 6.94
C ALA A 362 6.54 0.88 6.79
N THR A 363 6.39 0.36 5.57
CA THR A 363 6.51 -1.08 5.29
C THR A 363 7.12 -1.32 3.90
N MET A 364 7.79 -2.45 3.71
CA MET A 364 8.42 -2.84 2.45
C MET A 364 8.17 -4.31 2.09
N ASP A 365 8.71 -4.72 0.94
CA ASP A 365 8.63 -6.08 0.38
C ASP A 365 7.25 -6.51 -0.12
N HIS A 366 6.53 -5.55 -0.71
CA HIS A 366 5.17 -5.75 -1.20
C HIS A 366 5.13 -6.06 -2.70
N ARG A 367 3.93 -6.40 -3.18
CA ARG A 367 3.61 -6.54 -4.61
C ARG A 367 2.29 -5.84 -4.96
N GLY A 368 1.22 -6.15 -4.22
CA GLY A 368 -0.11 -5.56 -4.40
C GLY A 368 -0.52 -4.65 -3.23
N LEU A 369 -1.17 -3.54 -3.55
CA LEU A 369 -1.95 -2.73 -2.60
C LEU A 369 -3.42 -3.14 -2.72
N LEU A 370 -4.14 -3.24 -1.61
CA LEU A 370 -5.55 -3.61 -1.60
C LEU A 370 -6.39 -2.46 -1.02
N LEU A 371 -7.67 -2.43 -1.36
CA LEU A 371 -8.63 -1.43 -0.87
C LEU A 371 -9.79 -2.15 -0.19
N LEU A 372 -9.86 -2.04 1.14
CA LEU A 372 -10.88 -2.68 1.96
C LEU A 372 -11.60 -1.62 2.81
N ASP A 373 -12.91 -1.47 2.65
CA ASP A 373 -13.72 -0.50 3.39
C ASP A 373 -13.09 0.91 3.40
N ASP A 374 -12.72 1.40 2.20
CA ASP A 374 -12.00 2.66 1.98
C ASP A 374 -10.60 2.73 2.64
N GLN A 375 -10.06 1.66 3.22
CA GLN A 375 -8.70 1.58 3.75
C GLN A 375 -7.73 1.00 2.72
N LEU A 376 -6.62 1.70 2.50
CA LEU A 376 -5.50 1.15 1.75
C LEU A 376 -4.71 0.20 2.65
N ILE A 377 -4.54 -1.04 2.22
CA ILE A 377 -3.90 -2.08 3.05
C ILE A 377 -2.84 -2.88 2.28
N THR A 378 -1.80 -3.30 3.01
CA THR A 378 -0.87 -4.36 2.58
C THR A 378 -0.94 -5.54 3.54
N ILE A 379 -0.48 -6.72 3.14
CA ILE A 379 -0.58 -7.95 3.95
C ILE A 379 0.81 -8.56 4.11
N GLY A 380 1.28 -8.66 5.35
CA GLY A 380 2.65 -9.13 5.61
C GLY A 380 3.70 -8.10 5.22
N GLY A 381 4.78 -8.55 4.59
CA GLY A 381 5.94 -7.74 4.24
C GLY A 381 6.91 -7.55 5.41
N MET A 382 7.75 -6.53 5.33
CA MET A 382 8.72 -6.18 6.37
C MET A 382 8.48 -4.78 6.93
N GLY A 383 8.53 -4.66 8.26
CA GLY A 383 8.47 -3.39 8.99
C GLY A 383 9.87 -2.91 9.42
N GLU A 384 9.88 -2.08 10.46
CA GLU A 384 11.11 -1.57 11.08
C GLU A 384 12.05 -2.72 11.47
N ASN A 385 13.37 -2.49 11.38
CA ASN A 385 14.39 -3.50 11.65
C ASN A 385 14.23 -4.80 10.83
N GLN A 386 13.55 -4.72 9.68
CA GLN A 386 13.32 -5.85 8.77
C GLN A 386 12.53 -7.00 9.44
N GLN A 387 11.70 -6.66 10.42
CA GLN A 387 10.80 -7.61 11.05
C GLN A 387 9.77 -8.07 10.03
N VAL A 388 9.69 -9.39 9.80
CA VAL A 388 8.65 -9.98 8.96
C VAL A 388 7.30 -9.89 9.68
N LEU A 389 6.31 -9.32 9.02
CA LEU A 389 5.04 -8.92 9.63
C LEU A 389 3.98 -10.02 9.51
N ARG A 390 3.05 -10.02 10.48
CA ARG A 390 1.83 -10.85 10.46
C ARG A 390 0.57 -10.04 10.16
N THR A 391 0.71 -8.73 10.02
CA THR A 391 -0.39 -7.78 10.06
C THR A 391 -1.03 -7.59 8.69
N ILE A 392 -2.31 -7.22 8.71
CA ILE A 392 -2.90 -6.41 7.65
C ILE A 392 -2.50 -4.96 7.98
N ASN A 393 -1.54 -4.41 7.24
CA ASN A 393 -0.99 -3.09 7.51
C ASN A 393 -1.93 -2.05 6.91
N GLN A 394 -2.52 -1.20 7.74
CA GLN A 394 -3.35 -0.10 7.30
C GLN A 394 -2.49 1.13 6.98
N HIS A 395 -2.73 1.71 5.81
CA HIS A 395 -2.05 2.89 5.31
C HIS A 395 -2.93 4.14 5.31
N GLY A 396 -4.13 4.08 5.89
CA GLY A 396 -5.06 5.21 5.99
C GLY A 396 -6.23 5.11 5.02
N ASN A 397 -7.17 6.05 5.18
CA ASN A 397 -8.38 6.09 4.38
C ASN A 397 -8.07 6.66 2.99
N ILE A 398 -8.66 6.09 1.93
CA ILE A 398 -8.52 6.55 0.56
C ILE A 398 -8.89 8.03 0.41
N ASN A 399 -9.89 8.51 1.17
CA ASN A 399 -10.31 9.90 1.17
C ASN A 399 -9.23 10.87 1.66
N ASP A 400 -8.24 10.40 2.43
CA ASP A 400 -7.07 11.19 2.82
C ASP A 400 -6.10 11.39 1.64
N TYR A 401 -6.25 10.59 0.58
CA TYR A 401 -5.45 10.58 -0.65
C TYR A 401 -6.24 11.03 -1.89
N LEU A 402 -7.54 11.31 -1.75
CA LEU A 402 -8.35 11.99 -2.76
C LEU A 402 -8.00 13.48 -2.80
#